data_AF-A0A7W1HQL0-F1
#
_entry.id   AF-A0A7W1HQL0-F1
#
_cell.length_a   1.000
_cell.length_b   1.000
_cell.length_c   1.000
_cell.angle_alpha   90.00
_cell.angle_beta   90.00
_cell.angle_gamma   90.00
#
_symmetry.space_group_name_H-M   'P 1'
#
loop_
_entity.id
_entity.type
_entity.pdbx_description
1 polymer ?
#
loop_
_entity_poly.entity_id
_entity_poly.type
_entity_poly.pdbx_seq_one_letter_code
_entity_poly.pdbx_strand_id
1 'polypeptide(L)'
;WMREASALQVTDTTMRDAHQSLLATRMRTFDMLAVAPHVAQTLPQLLSAEVWGGATFDVALRFLHEDPWERLSRLRETLPNVCLQMLLRGQNTVGYTRYPPDVVRSFVDEARETGIDIFRIFDANNDVDQMRPAIEATLEAGAVAEGAVCYTGDLSDPNEKLYTLDYYLRLAEELVEAGSHVLCIKDMAGLVRAPAARALVGALKRAFDLPVHLHTHDTSGGQLATYLAAIETGVDAVDGAAAPLSGMTSQPSLAAIVAATDRTDRATGLSLDSLGDLEPYWEAVRTLYAPFESGLRSPTGTIYRHEIPGGQLSNLRQQALSMGLAERFEEVEHLYARCDKILGRLVKVTPTSKVVGDLALYLLSAEIDPDDLAEDPGRYDLPDSVIGFLRGELGEPPGGWPEPLRSRALEGRDRPPDDGRLSEGDRSALAGNDRRPALNRLLLPGPTEEQRAAGERYGDVSVVPTRAFLYGLETGEELAVDLEPGVRLYMRLETITEPDERGIRTLQVTLNGQPRPIDAQDHSLEPEVPVRERADPVNDAHVAAPMTGLVTLTVEEGEKVGAGQQIGAIEAMKMESAIRAPLDGLVERIAVPSGTNVEPGDLLIVLGSES
;
A
#
# COMPACT_ATOMS: atom_id res chain seq x y z
N TRP A 1 8.36 -15.07 -29.78
CA TRP A 1 9.46 -14.20 -29.28
C TRP A 1 10.04 -14.67 -27.95
N MET A 2 9.43 -14.41 -26.77
CA MET A 2 10.07 -14.69 -25.46
C MET A 2 10.59 -16.15 -25.34
N ARG A 3 9.77 -17.13 -25.70
CA ARG A 3 10.14 -18.56 -25.69
C ARG A 3 11.26 -18.95 -26.66
N GLU A 4 11.45 -18.17 -27.73
CA GLU A 4 12.45 -18.43 -28.78
C GLU A 4 13.76 -17.68 -28.51
N ALA A 5 13.76 -16.73 -27.58
CA ALA A 5 14.93 -15.95 -27.25
C ALA A 5 15.97 -16.83 -26.53
N SER A 6 17.22 -16.79 -27.01
CA SER A 6 18.33 -17.46 -26.31
C SER A 6 18.74 -16.69 -25.04
N ALA A 7 18.74 -15.36 -25.12
CA ALA A 7 19.04 -14.48 -24.00
C ALA A 7 18.00 -14.66 -22.88
N LEU A 8 18.47 -14.77 -21.63
CA LEU A 8 17.60 -14.68 -20.47
C LEU A 8 16.96 -13.30 -20.41
N GLN A 9 15.63 -13.26 -20.42
CA GLN A 9 14.88 -12.02 -20.29
C GLN A 9 14.86 -11.57 -18.82
N VAL A 10 14.86 -10.26 -18.58
CA VAL A 10 14.95 -9.71 -17.23
C VAL A 10 13.95 -8.58 -17.03
N THR A 11 13.19 -8.66 -15.94
CA THR A 11 12.30 -7.60 -15.48
C THR A 11 12.93 -6.85 -14.30
N ASP A 12 12.99 -5.53 -14.38
CA ASP A 12 13.45 -4.67 -13.28
C ASP A 12 12.29 -4.35 -12.33
N THR A 13 12.42 -4.71 -11.05
CA THR A 13 11.41 -4.47 -10.01
C THR A 13 11.71 -3.27 -9.12
N THR A 14 12.76 -2.50 -9.41
CA THR A 14 13.27 -1.42 -8.55
C THR A 14 12.21 -0.38 -8.20
N MET A 15 11.34 -0.03 -9.15
CA MET A 15 10.29 0.98 -8.99
C MET A 15 8.95 0.43 -8.45
N ARG A 16 8.87 -0.86 -8.11
CA ARG A 16 7.67 -1.48 -7.52
C ARG A 16 8.01 -2.39 -6.34
N ASP A 17 8.43 -3.63 -6.59
CA ASP A 17 8.53 -4.63 -5.53
C ASP A 17 9.73 -4.44 -4.60
N ALA A 18 10.82 -3.88 -5.12
CA ALA A 18 12.03 -3.67 -4.34
C ALA A 18 11.78 -2.70 -3.18
N HIS A 19 11.23 -1.51 -3.47
CA HIS A 19 10.90 -0.53 -2.44
C HIS A 19 9.66 -0.92 -1.62
N GLN A 20 8.73 -1.71 -2.19
CA GLN A 20 7.65 -2.33 -1.42
C GLN A 20 8.21 -3.23 -0.30
N SER A 21 9.30 -3.94 -0.59
CA SER A 21 9.93 -4.88 0.35
C SER A 21 10.87 -4.19 1.34
N LEU A 22 11.68 -3.23 0.87
CA LEU A 22 12.74 -2.60 1.65
C LEU A 22 12.32 -1.31 2.35
N LEU A 23 11.43 -0.52 1.74
CA LEU A 23 11.15 0.87 2.10
C LEU A 23 9.64 1.12 2.34
N ALA A 24 8.90 0.08 2.73
CA ALA A 24 7.45 0.14 2.97
C ALA A 24 6.66 0.80 1.81
N THR A 25 7.10 0.58 0.57
CA THR A 25 6.47 1.12 -0.65
C THR A 25 6.53 2.65 -0.76
N ARG A 26 7.43 3.33 -0.03
CA ARG A 26 7.45 4.80 0.07
C ARG A 26 8.19 5.51 -1.06
N MET A 27 8.76 4.80 -2.03
CA MET A 27 9.40 5.46 -3.17
C MET A 27 8.39 6.31 -3.95
N ARG A 28 8.76 7.58 -4.17
CA ARG A 28 7.88 8.61 -4.72
C ARG A 28 8.02 8.71 -6.23
N THR A 29 6.97 9.24 -6.85
CA THR A 29 6.94 9.52 -8.30
C THR A 29 8.13 10.40 -8.71
N PHE A 30 8.47 11.38 -7.88
CA PHE A 30 9.58 12.32 -8.10
C PHE A 30 10.90 11.60 -8.41
N ASP A 31 11.29 10.63 -7.58
CA ASP A 31 12.55 9.91 -7.73
C ASP A 31 12.48 8.95 -8.94
N MET A 32 11.37 8.22 -9.10
CA MET A 32 11.20 7.31 -10.24
C MET A 32 11.36 8.04 -11.59
N LEU A 33 10.77 9.23 -11.73
CA LEU A 33 10.82 10.01 -12.97
C LEU A 33 12.21 10.61 -13.25
N ALA A 34 13.00 10.90 -12.23
CA ALA A 34 14.33 11.48 -12.42
C ALA A 34 15.29 10.48 -13.13
N VAL A 35 15.13 9.18 -12.87
CA VAL A 35 16.00 8.13 -13.43
C VAL A 35 15.39 7.40 -14.63
N ALA A 36 14.06 7.39 -14.77
CA ALA A 36 13.35 6.69 -15.84
C ALA A 36 13.93 6.92 -17.27
N PRO A 37 14.23 8.16 -17.71
CA PRO A 37 14.83 8.39 -19.03
C PRO A 37 16.19 7.72 -19.22
N HIS A 38 16.98 7.60 -18.15
CA HIS A 38 18.28 6.91 -18.20
C HIS A 38 18.08 5.40 -18.33
N VAL A 39 17.16 4.81 -17.56
CA VAL A 39 16.81 3.38 -17.69
C VAL A 39 16.37 3.05 -19.11
N ALA A 40 15.48 3.85 -19.71
CA ALA A 40 15.04 3.68 -21.09
C ALA A 40 16.18 3.69 -22.12
N GLN A 41 17.19 4.54 -21.92
CA GLN A 41 18.31 4.69 -22.85
C GLN A 41 19.42 3.65 -22.64
N THR A 42 19.75 3.32 -21.39
CA THR A 42 20.92 2.51 -21.06
C THR A 42 20.60 1.03 -20.86
N LEU A 43 19.34 0.69 -20.56
CA LEU A 43 18.87 -0.68 -20.35
C LEU A 43 17.72 -1.09 -21.30
N PRO A 44 17.79 -0.82 -22.61
CA PRO A 44 16.70 -1.11 -23.54
C PRO A 44 16.43 -2.61 -23.74
N GLN A 45 17.29 -3.50 -23.23
CA GLN A 45 17.12 -4.96 -23.30
C GLN A 45 16.26 -5.54 -22.18
N LEU A 46 15.79 -4.71 -21.23
CA LEU A 46 14.82 -5.16 -20.23
C LEU A 46 13.57 -5.70 -20.93
N LEU A 47 13.07 -6.84 -20.43
CA LEU A 47 11.76 -7.35 -20.83
C LEU A 47 10.68 -6.36 -20.43
N SER A 48 10.74 -5.90 -19.17
CA SER A 48 9.85 -4.91 -18.61
C SER A 48 10.49 -4.21 -17.42
N ALA A 49 9.94 -3.04 -17.09
CA ALA A 49 10.07 -2.45 -15.77
C ALA A 49 8.75 -2.66 -15.03
N GLU A 50 8.79 -3.35 -13.90
CA GLU A 50 7.65 -3.46 -13.02
C GLU A 50 7.56 -2.20 -12.16
N VAL A 51 6.55 -1.38 -12.41
CA VAL A 51 6.44 -0.01 -11.86
C VAL A 51 5.13 0.24 -11.11
N TRP A 52 4.21 -0.72 -11.13
CA TRP A 52 2.83 -0.48 -10.72
C TRP A 52 2.12 -1.71 -10.13
N GLY A 53 0.96 -1.49 -9.53
CA GLY A 53 0.22 -2.54 -8.83
C GLY A 53 0.86 -2.95 -7.49
N GLY A 54 0.45 -4.08 -6.94
CA GLY A 54 0.80 -4.43 -5.56
C GLY A 54 0.32 -3.36 -4.58
N ALA A 55 1.18 -2.94 -3.65
CA ALA A 55 0.82 -1.92 -2.64
C ALA A 55 0.97 -0.47 -3.13
N THR A 56 1.54 -0.23 -4.32
CA THR A 56 1.89 1.14 -4.75
C THR A 56 0.65 2.02 -4.93
N PHE A 57 -0.49 1.44 -5.32
CA PHE A 57 -1.72 2.19 -5.57
C PHE A 57 -2.31 2.78 -4.27
N ASP A 58 -2.49 1.96 -3.23
CA ASP A 58 -2.94 2.42 -1.90
C ASP A 58 -1.92 3.37 -1.28
N VAL A 59 -0.64 3.00 -1.30
CA VAL A 59 0.40 3.81 -0.64
C VAL A 59 0.60 5.17 -1.30
N ALA A 60 0.47 5.26 -2.62
CA ALA A 60 0.52 6.54 -3.33
C ALA A 60 -0.59 7.47 -2.83
N LEU A 61 -1.83 7.00 -2.78
CA LEU A 61 -2.98 7.79 -2.30
C LEU A 61 -2.84 8.15 -0.82
N ARG A 62 -2.66 7.12 0.02
CA ARG A 62 -2.78 7.21 1.47
C ARG A 62 -1.62 7.94 2.14
N PHE A 63 -0.38 7.62 1.75
CA PHE A 63 0.81 8.05 2.48
C PHE A 63 1.68 9.03 1.74
N LEU A 64 1.65 9.00 0.40
CA LEU A 64 2.41 9.93 -0.43
C LEU A 64 1.55 11.09 -0.90
N HIS A 65 0.23 10.94 -0.85
CA HIS A 65 -0.76 11.89 -1.35
C HIS A 65 -0.55 12.23 -2.84
N GLU A 66 -0.13 11.23 -3.62
CA GLU A 66 0.12 11.31 -5.05
C GLU A 66 -0.95 10.50 -5.80
N ASP A 67 -1.37 10.96 -6.98
CA ASP A 67 -2.24 10.16 -7.85
C ASP A 67 -1.43 9.03 -8.51
N PRO A 68 -1.74 7.74 -8.25
CA PRO A 68 -1.03 6.65 -8.89
C PRO A 68 -1.19 6.69 -10.42
N TRP A 69 -2.34 7.14 -10.96
CA TRP A 69 -2.56 7.18 -12.41
C TRP A 69 -1.64 8.18 -13.10
N GLU A 70 -1.40 9.33 -12.45
CA GLU A 70 -0.46 10.33 -12.94
C GLU A 70 0.98 9.80 -12.90
N ARG A 71 1.34 9.07 -11.84
CA ARG A 71 2.62 8.34 -11.79
C ARG A 71 2.78 7.41 -12.99
N LEU A 72 1.76 6.60 -13.31
CA LEU A 72 1.82 5.68 -14.45
C LEU A 72 1.94 6.43 -15.77
N SER A 73 1.13 7.47 -16.00
CA SER A 73 1.15 8.27 -17.23
C SER A 73 2.53 8.88 -17.48
N ARG A 74 3.13 9.51 -16.46
CA ARG A 74 4.45 10.13 -16.57
C ARG A 74 5.58 9.11 -16.71
N LEU A 75 5.46 7.94 -16.07
CA LEU A 75 6.40 6.84 -16.28
C LEU A 75 6.31 6.28 -17.70
N ARG A 76 5.10 6.16 -18.25
CA ARG A 76 4.90 5.72 -19.63
C ARG A 76 5.58 6.65 -20.63
N GLU A 77 5.46 7.96 -20.42
CA GLU A 77 6.11 8.98 -21.24
C GLU A 77 7.65 8.92 -21.15
N THR A 78 8.20 8.66 -19.96
CA THR A 78 9.65 8.65 -19.72
C THR A 78 10.33 7.32 -20.01
N LEU A 79 9.58 6.21 -20.04
CA LEU A 79 10.03 4.87 -20.41
C LEU A 79 9.42 4.39 -21.74
N PRO A 80 9.46 5.13 -22.86
CA PRO A 80 8.62 4.84 -24.03
C PRO A 80 8.94 3.53 -24.78
N ASN A 81 10.12 2.95 -24.53
CA ASN A 81 10.64 1.78 -25.25
C ASN A 81 10.77 0.51 -24.40
N VAL A 82 10.40 0.56 -23.12
CA VAL A 82 10.43 -0.60 -22.20
C VAL A 82 8.99 -0.98 -21.84
N CYS A 83 8.64 -2.26 -21.82
CA CYS A 83 7.30 -2.66 -21.39
C CYS A 83 7.08 -2.26 -19.93
N LEU A 84 5.92 -1.69 -19.60
CA LEU A 84 5.54 -1.45 -18.21
C LEU A 84 4.74 -2.64 -17.69
N GLN A 85 5.18 -3.19 -16.57
CA GLN A 85 4.55 -4.33 -15.92
C GLN A 85 3.89 -3.90 -14.61
N MET A 86 2.76 -4.55 -14.29
CA MET A 86 2.13 -4.44 -12.98
C MET A 86 1.81 -5.79 -12.35
N LEU A 87 1.68 -5.80 -11.02
CA LEU A 87 1.12 -6.89 -10.26
C LEU A 87 -0.38 -6.64 -9.97
N LEU A 88 -1.25 -7.53 -10.43
CA LEU A 88 -2.71 -7.44 -10.30
C LEU A 88 -3.27 -8.66 -9.55
N ARG A 89 -4.08 -8.44 -8.52
CA ARG A 89 -4.71 -9.53 -7.77
C ARG A 89 -6.11 -9.85 -8.31
N GLY A 90 -6.23 -10.73 -9.29
CA GLY A 90 -7.49 -11.27 -9.83
C GLY A 90 -8.69 -10.31 -9.77
N GLN A 91 -9.80 -10.79 -9.21
CA GLN A 91 -11.03 -10.01 -8.97
C GLN A 91 -10.89 -8.88 -7.94
N ASN A 92 -9.81 -8.84 -7.17
CA ASN A 92 -9.55 -7.78 -6.20
C ASN A 92 -8.75 -6.60 -6.77
N THR A 93 -8.26 -6.71 -8.00
CA THR A 93 -7.39 -5.74 -8.66
C THR A 93 -6.24 -5.26 -7.76
N VAL A 94 -6.33 -4.04 -7.23
CA VAL A 94 -5.39 -3.39 -6.29
C VAL A 94 -6.05 -3.02 -4.95
N GLY A 95 -7.32 -3.39 -4.76
CA GLY A 95 -8.09 -3.14 -3.55
C GLY A 95 -7.90 -4.21 -2.47
N TYR A 96 -8.90 -4.44 -1.62
CA TYR A 96 -8.85 -5.43 -0.51
C TYR A 96 -10.02 -6.41 -0.47
N THR A 97 -11.09 -6.17 -1.25
CA THR A 97 -12.27 -7.02 -1.36
C THR A 97 -12.40 -7.53 -2.80
N ARG A 98 -13.39 -8.39 -3.07
CA ARG A 98 -13.71 -8.79 -4.45
C ARG A 98 -14.55 -7.71 -5.12
N TYR A 99 -14.28 -7.45 -6.39
CA TYR A 99 -15.03 -6.49 -7.18
C TYR A 99 -15.78 -7.17 -8.33
N PRO A 100 -16.92 -6.62 -8.75
CA PRO A 100 -17.64 -7.12 -9.91
C PRO A 100 -16.77 -7.12 -11.18
N PRO A 101 -16.99 -8.06 -12.12
CA PRO A 101 -16.22 -8.11 -13.36
C PRO A 101 -16.16 -6.78 -14.12
N ASP A 102 -17.22 -5.97 -14.06
CA ASP A 102 -17.25 -4.65 -14.72
C ASP A 102 -16.20 -3.67 -14.14
N VAL A 103 -15.94 -3.72 -12.83
CA VAL A 103 -14.88 -2.92 -12.18
C VAL A 103 -13.51 -3.44 -12.60
N VAL A 104 -13.33 -4.77 -12.63
CA VAL A 104 -12.08 -5.42 -13.02
C VAL A 104 -11.73 -5.05 -14.47
N ARG A 105 -12.69 -5.18 -15.40
CA ARG A 105 -12.54 -4.77 -16.80
C ARG A 105 -12.19 -3.29 -16.92
N SER A 106 -12.98 -2.41 -16.29
CA SER A 106 -12.73 -0.96 -16.35
C SER A 106 -11.36 -0.58 -15.81
N PHE A 107 -10.88 -1.26 -14.77
CA PHE A 107 -9.54 -1.03 -14.22
C PHE A 107 -8.45 -1.47 -15.20
N VAL A 108 -8.57 -2.66 -15.78
CA VAL A 108 -7.59 -3.20 -16.74
C VAL A 108 -7.56 -2.35 -18.01
N ASP A 109 -8.72 -1.95 -18.53
CA ASP A 109 -8.84 -1.06 -19.69
C ASP A 109 -8.13 0.27 -19.42
N GLU A 110 -8.43 0.92 -18.30
CA GLU A 110 -7.79 2.19 -17.93
C GLU A 110 -6.28 2.07 -17.71
N ALA A 111 -5.82 0.99 -17.05
CA ALA A 111 -4.40 0.72 -16.84
C ALA A 111 -3.67 0.49 -18.16
N ARG A 112 -4.32 -0.22 -19.10
CA ARG A 112 -3.78 -0.46 -20.43
C ARG A 112 -3.71 0.81 -21.27
N GLU A 113 -4.79 1.60 -21.28
CA GLU A 113 -4.87 2.89 -21.97
C GLU A 113 -3.82 3.88 -21.43
N THR A 114 -3.58 3.85 -20.11
CA THR A 114 -2.59 4.72 -19.47
C THR A 114 -1.14 4.29 -19.75
N GLY A 115 -0.86 2.99 -19.83
CA GLY A 115 0.46 2.55 -20.28
C GLY A 115 0.98 1.18 -19.85
N ILE A 116 0.23 0.39 -19.08
CA ILE A 116 0.64 -0.97 -18.72
C ILE A 116 0.58 -1.90 -19.93
N ASP A 117 1.65 -2.66 -20.15
CA ASP A 117 1.76 -3.63 -21.23
C ASP A 117 1.63 -5.08 -20.74
N ILE A 118 2.10 -5.36 -19.52
CA ILE A 118 2.12 -6.71 -18.93
C ILE A 118 1.38 -6.69 -17.58
N PHE A 119 0.35 -7.53 -17.47
CA PHE A 119 -0.40 -7.74 -16.23
C PHE A 119 -0.02 -9.09 -15.66
N ARG A 120 0.74 -9.08 -14.56
CA ARG A 120 1.01 -10.28 -13.77
C ARG A 120 -0.16 -10.52 -12.82
N ILE A 121 -0.98 -11.51 -13.13
CA ILE A 121 -2.26 -11.78 -12.47
C ILE A 121 -2.09 -12.96 -11.52
N PHE A 122 -2.39 -12.75 -10.24
CA PHE A 122 -2.32 -13.78 -9.21
C PHE A 122 -3.58 -13.78 -8.34
N ASP A 123 -3.79 -14.87 -7.61
CA ASP A 123 -4.76 -14.95 -6.51
C ASP A 123 -4.05 -15.38 -5.21
N ALA A 124 -4.56 -14.91 -4.07
CA ALA A 124 -3.92 -15.16 -2.79
C ALA A 124 -4.01 -16.61 -2.30
N ASN A 125 -4.94 -17.39 -2.86
CA ASN A 125 -5.13 -18.81 -2.63
C ASN A 125 -4.82 -19.66 -3.88
N ASN A 126 -4.26 -19.06 -4.94
CA ASN A 126 -4.11 -19.69 -6.27
C ASN A 126 -5.46 -20.16 -6.88
N ASP A 127 -6.57 -19.49 -6.58
CA ASP A 127 -7.86 -19.78 -7.21
C ASP A 127 -7.92 -19.16 -8.61
N VAL A 128 -7.84 -20.01 -9.65
CA VAL A 128 -7.82 -19.57 -11.06
C VAL A 128 -9.13 -18.95 -11.49
N ASP A 129 -10.26 -19.33 -10.90
CA ASP A 129 -11.54 -18.72 -11.21
C ASP A 129 -11.62 -17.27 -10.70
N GLN A 130 -10.88 -16.92 -9.65
CA GLN A 130 -10.71 -15.53 -9.21
C GLN A 130 -9.75 -14.75 -10.11
N MET A 131 -8.85 -15.42 -10.82
CA MET A 131 -7.94 -14.77 -11.77
C MET A 131 -8.59 -14.57 -13.15
N ARG A 132 -9.50 -15.46 -13.55
CA ARG A 132 -10.09 -15.53 -14.89
C ARG A 132 -10.67 -14.20 -15.38
N PRO A 133 -11.47 -13.43 -14.61
CA PRO A 133 -12.00 -12.16 -15.11
C PRO A 133 -10.92 -11.12 -15.44
N ALA A 134 -9.82 -11.10 -14.67
CA ALA A 134 -8.70 -10.20 -14.93
C ALA A 134 -7.86 -10.66 -16.13
N ILE A 135 -7.71 -11.98 -16.32
CA ILE A 135 -7.04 -12.56 -17.50
C ILE A 135 -7.85 -12.19 -18.74
N GLU A 136 -9.15 -12.48 -18.77
CA GLU A 136 -10.03 -12.16 -19.88
C GLU A 136 -10.03 -10.66 -20.21
N ALA A 137 -10.17 -9.79 -19.21
CA ALA A 137 -10.08 -8.34 -19.41
C ALA A 137 -8.74 -7.91 -20.03
N THR A 138 -7.64 -8.52 -19.60
CA THR A 138 -6.30 -8.22 -20.12
C THR A 138 -6.16 -8.62 -21.59
N LEU A 139 -6.74 -9.77 -21.96
CA LEU A 139 -6.79 -10.24 -23.34
C LEU A 139 -7.65 -9.32 -24.21
N GLU A 140 -8.82 -8.92 -23.72
CA GLU A 140 -9.74 -7.99 -24.38
C GLU A 140 -9.08 -6.62 -24.63
N ALA A 141 -8.31 -6.12 -23.66
CA ALA A 141 -7.55 -4.87 -23.77
C ALA A 141 -6.31 -4.98 -24.68
N GLY A 142 -5.98 -6.17 -25.19
CA GLY A 142 -4.83 -6.40 -26.07
C GLY A 142 -3.47 -6.28 -25.38
N ALA A 143 -3.40 -6.59 -24.08
CA ALA A 143 -2.18 -6.59 -23.29
C ALA A 143 -1.67 -8.02 -23.02
N VAL A 144 -0.49 -8.15 -22.41
CA VAL A 144 0.08 -9.46 -22.06
C VAL A 144 -0.44 -9.89 -20.68
N ALA A 145 -1.34 -10.87 -20.66
CA ALA A 145 -1.68 -11.61 -19.45
C ALA A 145 -0.57 -12.59 -19.05
N GLU A 146 0.04 -12.36 -17.88
CA GLU A 146 0.98 -13.27 -17.22
C GLU A 146 0.29 -13.91 -16.01
N GLY A 147 -0.16 -15.16 -16.14
CA GLY A 147 -0.85 -15.89 -15.09
C GLY A 147 0.13 -16.46 -14.08
N ALA A 148 -0.03 -16.15 -12.79
CA ALA A 148 0.93 -16.48 -11.75
C ALA A 148 0.45 -17.58 -10.79
N VAL A 149 1.32 -18.57 -10.57
CA VAL A 149 1.21 -19.52 -9.45
C VAL A 149 2.04 -19.01 -8.28
N CYS A 150 1.41 -18.75 -7.13
CA CYS A 150 2.12 -18.42 -5.91
C CYS A 150 2.74 -19.69 -5.31
N TYR A 151 4.05 -19.70 -5.13
CA TYR A 151 4.79 -20.82 -4.58
C TYR A 151 4.79 -20.80 -3.04
N THR A 152 4.59 -21.94 -2.40
CA THR A 152 4.60 -22.10 -0.94
C THR A 152 4.98 -23.53 -0.59
N GLY A 153 5.39 -23.79 0.66
CA GLY A 153 5.86 -25.11 1.06
C GLY A 153 7.22 -25.47 0.44
N ASP A 154 7.49 -26.77 0.40
CA ASP A 154 8.79 -27.31 -0.05
C ASP A 154 8.59 -28.47 -1.01
N LEU A 155 8.59 -28.16 -2.31
CA LEU A 155 8.50 -29.17 -3.37
C LEU A 155 9.65 -30.19 -3.33
N SER A 156 10.76 -29.88 -2.65
CA SER A 156 11.90 -30.80 -2.50
C SER A 156 11.73 -31.76 -1.32
N ASP A 157 10.76 -31.54 -0.43
CA ASP A 157 10.48 -32.44 0.70
C ASP A 157 9.67 -33.65 0.20
N PRO A 158 10.17 -34.89 0.33
CA PRO A 158 9.43 -36.09 -0.05
C PRO A 158 8.14 -36.30 0.78
N ASN A 159 7.96 -35.57 1.89
CA ASN A 159 6.76 -35.62 2.71
C ASN A 159 5.74 -34.53 2.37
N GLU A 160 6.03 -33.65 1.40
CA GLU A 160 5.05 -32.68 0.93
C GLU A 160 3.89 -33.40 0.22
N LYS A 161 2.66 -33.13 0.65
CA LYS A 161 1.44 -33.80 0.19
C LYS A 161 0.40 -32.83 -0.38
N LEU A 162 0.53 -31.54 -0.06
CA LEU A 162 -0.40 -30.51 -0.49
C LEU A 162 0.16 -29.77 -1.71
N TYR A 163 1.30 -29.11 -1.52
CA TYR A 163 1.96 -28.29 -2.53
C TYR A 163 2.91 -29.10 -3.41
N THR A 164 2.37 -30.13 -4.05
CA THR A 164 3.11 -31.09 -4.88
C THR A 164 3.36 -30.57 -6.30
N LEU A 165 4.20 -31.27 -7.07
CA LEU A 165 4.42 -30.92 -8.48
C LEU A 165 3.11 -30.98 -9.27
N ASP A 166 2.29 -32.00 -9.04
CA ASP A 166 0.99 -32.16 -9.69
C ASP A 166 0.03 -31.02 -9.35
N TYR A 167 0.10 -30.49 -8.13
CA TYR A 167 -0.67 -29.29 -7.76
C TYR A 167 -0.29 -28.10 -8.63
N TYR A 168 1.00 -27.79 -8.78
CA TYR A 168 1.45 -26.68 -9.61
C TYR A 168 1.18 -26.89 -11.10
N LEU A 169 1.29 -28.12 -11.61
CA LEU A 169 0.98 -28.42 -13.01
C LEU A 169 -0.50 -28.26 -13.33
N ARG A 170 -1.41 -28.66 -12.43
CA ARG A 170 -2.85 -28.42 -12.62
C ARG A 170 -3.19 -26.93 -12.66
N LEU A 171 -2.65 -26.15 -11.73
CA LEU A 171 -2.83 -24.69 -11.76
C LEU A 171 -2.32 -24.06 -13.06
N ALA A 172 -1.16 -24.51 -13.54
CA ALA A 172 -0.61 -24.05 -14.81
C ALA A 172 -1.50 -24.43 -16.01
N GLU A 173 -2.10 -25.63 -16.00
CA GLU A 173 -3.07 -26.06 -17.01
C GLU A 173 -4.31 -25.15 -17.01
N GLU A 174 -4.90 -24.89 -15.84
CA GLU A 174 -6.05 -23.99 -15.69
C GLU A 174 -5.73 -22.55 -16.15
N LEU A 175 -4.52 -22.04 -15.85
CA LEU A 175 -4.05 -20.73 -16.30
C LEU A 175 -3.86 -20.66 -17.82
N VAL A 176 -3.39 -21.73 -18.45
CA VAL A 176 -3.26 -21.86 -19.90
C VAL A 176 -4.65 -21.89 -20.54
N GLU A 177 -5.58 -22.65 -19.97
CA GLU A 177 -6.98 -22.70 -20.42
C GLU A 177 -7.70 -21.35 -20.26
N ALA A 178 -7.36 -20.57 -19.23
CA ALA A 178 -7.83 -19.21 -19.06
C ALA A 178 -7.26 -18.22 -20.10
N GLY A 179 -6.26 -18.63 -20.89
CA GLY A 179 -5.69 -17.83 -21.97
C GLY A 179 -4.45 -17.02 -21.58
N SER A 180 -3.76 -17.38 -20.50
CA SER A 180 -2.49 -16.71 -20.14
C SER A 180 -1.49 -16.77 -21.29
N HIS A 181 -0.72 -15.71 -21.52
CA HIS A 181 0.36 -15.69 -22.50
C HIS A 181 1.69 -16.14 -21.91
N VAL A 182 1.88 -15.95 -20.61
CA VAL A 182 3.09 -16.28 -19.84
C VAL A 182 2.67 -16.96 -18.55
N LEU A 183 3.42 -17.99 -18.13
CA LEU A 183 3.27 -18.60 -16.81
C LEU A 183 4.30 -18.00 -15.86
N CYS A 184 3.84 -17.44 -14.74
CA CYS A 184 4.72 -16.90 -13.71
C CYS A 184 4.76 -17.83 -12.49
N ILE A 185 5.97 -18.11 -12.00
CA ILE A 185 6.15 -18.67 -10.66
C ILE A 185 6.44 -17.50 -9.73
N LYS A 186 5.48 -17.17 -8.87
CA LYS A 186 5.62 -16.10 -7.88
C LYS A 186 6.02 -16.67 -6.53
N ASP A 187 7.32 -16.64 -6.24
CA ASP A 187 7.88 -17.01 -4.94
C ASP A 187 8.03 -15.78 -4.03
N MET A 188 6.89 -15.33 -3.48
CA MET A 188 6.78 -14.10 -2.68
C MET A 188 7.58 -14.10 -1.36
N ALA A 189 8.05 -15.26 -0.91
CA ALA A 189 8.78 -15.41 0.34
C ALA A 189 10.24 -15.85 0.16
N GLY A 190 10.67 -16.26 -1.04
CA GLY A 190 12.02 -16.77 -1.25
C GLY A 190 12.19 -18.24 -0.83
N LEU A 191 11.15 -19.05 -1.05
CA LEU A 191 11.06 -20.46 -0.65
C LEU A 191 11.48 -21.43 -1.75
N VAL A 192 11.47 -21.03 -3.02
CA VAL A 192 11.91 -21.89 -4.12
C VAL A 192 13.41 -22.11 -3.97
N ARG A 193 13.79 -23.32 -3.58
CA ARG A 193 15.20 -23.74 -3.52
C ARG A 193 15.65 -24.24 -4.89
N ALA A 194 16.96 -24.24 -5.13
CA ALA A 194 17.53 -24.69 -6.41
C ALA A 194 17.00 -26.06 -6.90
N PRO A 195 16.88 -27.13 -6.08
CA PRO A 195 16.29 -28.39 -6.53
C PRO A 195 14.82 -28.26 -6.95
N ALA A 196 14.02 -27.49 -6.20
CA ALA A 196 12.62 -27.21 -6.52
C ALA A 196 12.51 -26.42 -7.84
N ALA A 197 13.36 -25.42 -8.05
CA ALA A 197 13.42 -24.66 -9.30
C ALA A 197 13.68 -25.56 -10.51
N ARG A 198 14.66 -26.48 -10.42
CA ARG A 198 14.92 -27.45 -11.51
C ARG A 198 13.70 -28.31 -11.81
N ALA A 199 13.04 -28.81 -10.77
CA ALA A 199 11.89 -29.68 -10.90
C ALA A 199 10.68 -28.95 -11.52
N LEU A 200 10.31 -27.81 -10.95
CA LEU A 200 9.12 -27.05 -11.32
C LEU A 200 9.25 -26.41 -12.70
N VAL A 201 10.31 -25.62 -12.94
CA VAL A 201 10.54 -24.97 -14.24
C VAL A 201 10.67 -26.02 -15.33
N GLY A 202 11.46 -27.08 -15.10
CA GLY A 202 11.63 -28.15 -16.07
C GLY A 202 10.32 -28.87 -16.40
N ALA A 203 9.43 -29.05 -15.42
CA ALA A 203 8.12 -29.66 -15.66
C ALA A 203 7.20 -28.72 -16.46
N LEU A 204 7.12 -27.44 -16.11
CA LEU A 204 6.32 -26.45 -16.83
C LEU A 204 6.77 -26.31 -18.29
N LYS A 205 8.08 -26.21 -18.54
CA LYS A 205 8.65 -26.11 -19.89
C LYS A 205 8.37 -27.33 -20.77
N ARG A 206 8.23 -28.52 -20.17
CA ARG A 206 7.87 -29.76 -20.88
C ARG A 206 6.37 -29.89 -21.12
N ALA A 207 5.55 -29.43 -20.17
CA ALA A 207 4.11 -29.61 -20.21
C ALA A 207 3.40 -28.55 -21.07
N PHE A 208 3.94 -27.33 -21.13
CA PHE A 208 3.24 -26.18 -21.74
C PHE A 208 4.10 -25.45 -22.78
N ASP A 209 3.41 -24.87 -23.77
CA ASP A 209 4.02 -24.06 -24.82
C ASP A 209 4.22 -22.59 -24.48
N LEU A 210 3.81 -22.16 -23.28
CA LEU A 210 4.01 -20.80 -22.80
C LEU A 210 5.46 -20.60 -22.29
N PRO A 211 6.01 -19.38 -22.36
CA PRO A 211 7.21 -19.04 -21.61
C PRO A 211 6.95 -19.03 -20.09
N VAL A 212 8.01 -19.26 -19.33
CA VAL A 212 8.02 -19.27 -17.87
C VAL A 212 8.82 -18.09 -17.33
N HIS A 213 8.18 -17.28 -16.50
CA HIS A 213 8.76 -16.16 -15.78
C HIS A 213 8.91 -16.54 -14.30
N LEU A 214 10.12 -16.45 -13.73
CA LEU A 214 10.36 -16.75 -12.33
C LEU A 214 10.62 -15.47 -11.52
N HIS A 215 9.77 -15.23 -10.53
CA HIS A 215 9.90 -14.17 -9.56
C HIS A 215 10.22 -14.77 -8.19
N THR A 216 11.25 -14.26 -7.50
CA THR A 216 11.59 -14.67 -6.13
C THR A 216 12.17 -13.50 -5.31
N HIS A 217 12.22 -13.66 -4.00
CA HIS A 217 12.85 -12.72 -3.07
C HIS A 217 14.10 -13.34 -2.43
N ASP A 218 15.18 -12.59 -2.30
CA ASP A 218 16.47 -13.07 -1.80
C ASP A 218 16.59 -13.09 -0.27
N THR A 219 15.48 -13.36 0.43
CA THR A 219 15.36 -13.22 1.90
C THR A 219 16.35 -14.10 2.64
N SER A 220 16.59 -15.28 2.10
CA SER A 220 17.55 -16.28 2.59
C SER A 220 18.98 -16.05 2.10
N GLY A 221 19.18 -15.16 1.12
CA GLY A 221 20.46 -14.92 0.44
C GLY A 221 20.87 -16.03 -0.54
N GLY A 222 19.95 -16.95 -0.86
CA GLY A 222 20.23 -18.12 -1.69
C GLY A 222 19.68 -18.06 -3.12
N GLN A 223 18.94 -17.01 -3.50
CA GLN A 223 18.05 -17.11 -4.66
C GLN A 223 18.71 -16.89 -6.00
N LEU A 224 19.93 -16.34 -6.02
CA LEU A 224 20.76 -16.40 -7.23
C LEU A 224 21.04 -17.86 -7.63
N ALA A 225 21.22 -18.77 -6.67
CA ALA A 225 21.39 -20.20 -6.97
C ALA A 225 20.09 -20.82 -7.51
N THR A 226 18.93 -20.36 -7.04
CA THR A 226 17.61 -20.73 -7.59
C THR A 226 17.46 -20.27 -9.03
N TYR A 227 17.87 -19.03 -9.36
CA TYR A 227 17.88 -18.55 -10.74
C TYR A 227 18.82 -19.35 -11.63
N LEU A 228 20.04 -19.64 -11.20
CA LEU A 228 20.95 -20.49 -11.97
C LEU A 228 20.34 -21.88 -12.28
N ALA A 229 19.72 -22.50 -11.28
CA ALA A 229 19.01 -23.77 -11.45
C ALA A 229 17.83 -23.67 -12.43
N ALA A 230 17.08 -22.56 -12.42
CA ALA A 230 15.99 -22.31 -13.36
C ALA A 230 16.48 -22.02 -14.78
N ILE A 231 17.61 -21.31 -14.91
CA ILE A 231 18.27 -21.00 -16.20
C ILE A 231 18.76 -22.28 -16.87
N GLU A 232 19.37 -23.20 -16.10
CA GLU A 232 19.78 -24.54 -16.56
C GLU A 232 18.61 -25.35 -17.12
N THR A 233 17.38 -25.14 -16.63
CA THR A 233 16.17 -25.85 -17.07
C THR A 233 15.32 -25.08 -18.07
N GLY A 234 15.80 -23.91 -18.53
CA GLY A 234 15.18 -23.17 -19.62
C GLY A 234 14.09 -22.18 -19.19
N VAL A 235 14.13 -21.63 -17.97
CA VAL A 235 13.30 -20.46 -17.61
C VAL A 235 13.54 -19.34 -18.63
N ASP A 236 12.49 -18.61 -19.02
CA ASP A 236 12.58 -17.62 -20.10
C ASP A 236 12.88 -16.22 -19.56
N ALA A 237 12.32 -15.88 -18.40
CA ALA A 237 12.49 -14.58 -17.74
C ALA A 237 12.69 -14.69 -16.22
N VAL A 238 13.40 -13.72 -15.63
CA VAL A 238 13.55 -13.56 -14.18
C VAL A 238 13.37 -12.11 -13.74
N ASP A 239 12.91 -11.91 -12.51
CA ASP A 239 12.84 -10.59 -11.88
C ASP A 239 14.14 -10.25 -11.13
N GLY A 240 14.59 -9.00 -11.20
CA GLY A 240 15.73 -8.50 -10.44
C GLY A 240 15.55 -7.03 -10.03
N ALA A 241 16.32 -6.59 -9.04
CA ALA A 241 16.35 -5.19 -8.61
C ALA A 241 17.74 -4.57 -8.76
N ALA A 242 17.82 -3.25 -8.90
CA ALA A 242 19.07 -2.51 -8.86
C ALA A 242 19.85 -2.83 -7.58
N ALA A 243 21.18 -2.98 -7.67
CA ALA A 243 22.01 -3.48 -6.57
C ALA A 243 21.72 -2.79 -5.21
N PRO A 244 21.65 -1.45 -5.13
CA PRO A 244 21.35 -0.73 -3.88
C PRO A 244 19.97 -1.00 -3.29
N LEU A 245 19.03 -1.53 -4.07
CA LEU A 245 17.66 -1.87 -3.68
C LEU A 245 17.38 -3.38 -3.84
N SER A 246 18.42 -4.20 -3.88
CA SER A 246 18.33 -5.67 -4.04
C SER A 246 18.71 -6.42 -2.76
N GLY A 247 18.57 -7.74 -2.78
CA GLY A 247 18.92 -8.63 -1.70
C GLY A 247 17.92 -8.58 -0.55
N MET A 248 18.12 -9.45 0.45
CA MET A 248 17.24 -9.49 1.63
C MET A 248 15.79 -9.72 1.19
N THR A 249 14.82 -8.99 1.73
CA THR A 249 13.42 -9.13 1.32
C THR A 249 13.15 -8.62 -0.10
N SER A 250 14.11 -8.04 -0.81
CA SER A 250 13.98 -7.64 -2.22
C SER A 250 14.38 -8.79 -3.17
N GLN A 251 14.30 -8.54 -4.47
CA GLN A 251 14.77 -9.47 -5.51
C GLN A 251 16.30 -9.63 -5.48
N PRO A 252 16.84 -10.71 -6.09
CA PRO A 252 18.26 -10.79 -6.43
C PRO A 252 18.73 -9.59 -7.26
N SER A 253 20.00 -9.21 -7.10
CA SER A 253 20.61 -8.08 -7.82
C SER A 253 20.63 -8.30 -9.34
N LEU A 254 20.18 -7.30 -10.10
CA LEU A 254 20.33 -7.27 -11.56
C LEU A 254 21.80 -7.44 -11.98
N ALA A 255 22.73 -6.75 -11.31
CA ALA A 255 24.16 -6.86 -11.60
C ALA A 255 24.66 -8.31 -11.36
N ALA A 256 24.18 -8.97 -10.31
CA ALA A 256 24.53 -10.37 -10.05
C ALA A 256 23.94 -11.33 -11.09
N ILE A 257 22.70 -11.11 -11.54
CA ILE A 257 22.05 -11.92 -12.59
C ILE A 257 22.82 -11.80 -13.91
N VAL A 258 23.17 -10.57 -14.30
CA VAL A 258 23.94 -10.31 -15.53
C VAL A 258 25.33 -10.93 -15.42
N ALA A 259 26.05 -10.74 -14.32
CA ALA A 259 27.38 -11.32 -14.12
C ALA A 259 27.35 -12.86 -14.10
N ALA A 260 26.29 -13.46 -13.56
CA ALA A 260 26.14 -14.91 -13.50
C ALA A 260 25.83 -15.57 -14.86
N THR A 261 25.33 -14.79 -15.82
CA THR A 261 24.98 -15.25 -17.17
C THR A 261 25.91 -14.73 -18.26
N ASP A 262 26.81 -13.79 -17.94
CA ASP A 262 27.79 -13.26 -18.87
C ASP A 262 28.66 -14.38 -19.46
N ARG A 263 28.93 -14.29 -20.77
CA ARG A 263 29.70 -15.29 -21.54
C ARG A 263 29.12 -16.72 -21.49
N THR A 264 27.82 -16.84 -21.27
CA THR A 264 27.06 -18.08 -21.46
C THR A 264 26.11 -17.96 -22.66
N ASP A 265 25.52 -19.06 -23.10
CA ASP A 265 24.50 -19.07 -24.16
C ASP A 265 23.19 -18.35 -23.74
N ARG A 266 23.05 -18.01 -22.45
CA ARG A 266 21.89 -17.36 -21.85
C ARG A 266 22.15 -15.92 -21.41
N ALA A 267 23.25 -15.29 -21.87
CA ALA A 267 23.56 -13.90 -21.53
C ALA A 267 22.37 -12.95 -21.78
N THR A 268 22.07 -12.07 -20.82
CA THR A 268 20.89 -11.19 -20.86
C THR A 268 20.99 -10.10 -21.93
N GLY A 269 22.20 -9.72 -22.31
CA GLY A 269 22.46 -8.57 -23.19
C GLY A 269 22.41 -7.20 -22.48
N LEU A 270 22.13 -7.16 -21.18
CA LEU A 270 22.24 -5.95 -20.36
C LEU A 270 23.70 -5.63 -20.05
N SER A 271 24.01 -4.33 -19.98
CA SER A 271 25.36 -3.84 -19.67
C SER A 271 25.58 -3.77 -18.15
N LEU A 272 26.58 -4.49 -17.65
CA LEU A 272 27.01 -4.38 -16.25
C LEU A 272 27.46 -2.97 -15.89
N ASP A 273 28.22 -2.32 -16.78
CA ASP A 273 28.69 -0.95 -16.56
C ASP A 273 27.52 0.02 -16.45
N SER A 274 26.49 -0.13 -17.30
CA SER A 274 25.31 0.72 -17.26
C SER A 274 24.45 0.50 -16.02
N LEU A 275 24.39 -0.72 -15.49
CA LEU A 275 23.77 -0.99 -14.19
C LEU A 275 24.58 -0.34 -13.06
N GLY A 276 25.91 -0.47 -13.10
CA GLY A 276 26.83 0.14 -12.14
C GLY A 276 26.74 1.68 -12.11
N ASP A 277 26.61 2.31 -13.27
CA ASP A 277 26.47 3.78 -13.40
C ASP A 277 25.17 4.30 -12.75
N LEU A 278 24.14 3.46 -12.60
CA LEU A 278 22.89 3.80 -11.92
C LEU A 278 22.93 3.57 -10.41
N GLU A 279 23.91 2.84 -9.88
CA GLU A 279 23.99 2.51 -8.45
C GLU A 279 24.10 3.77 -7.56
N PRO A 280 24.97 4.76 -7.84
CA PRO A 280 25.07 5.95 -7.00
C PRO A 280 23.75 6.72 -6.87
N TYR A 281 22.92 6.70 -7.93
CA TYR A 281 21.59 7.29 -7.90
C TYR A 281 20.68 6.54 -6.92
N TRP A 282 20.58 5.22 -7.05
CA TRP A 282 19.73 4.41 -6.18
C TRP A 282 20.20 4.40 -4.72
N GLU A 283 21.51 4.46 -4.47
CA GLU A 283 22.06 4.63 -3.11
C GLU A 283 21.65 5.98 -2.49
N ALA A 284 21.75 7.07 -3.25
CA ALA A 284 21.32 8.38 -2.81
C ALA A 284 19.81 8.42 -2.52
N VAL A 285 19.00 7.86 -3.42
CA VAL A 285 17.54 7.75 -3.22
C VAL A 285 17.23 6.93 -1.98
N ARG A 286 17.81 5.73 -1.82
CA ARG A 286 17.58 4.86 -0.66
C ARG A 286 17.91 5.57 0.66
N THR A 287 18.98 6.39 0.67
CA THR A 287 19.38 7.17 1.85
C THR A 287 18.28 8.13 2.31
N LEU A 288 17.54 8.74 1.37
CA LEU A 288 16.42 9.63 1.71
C LEU A 288 15.31 8.89 2.47
N TYR A 289 15.16 7.59 2.24
CA TYR A 289 14.12 6.74 2.81
C TYR A 289 14.54 5.98 4.07
N ALA A 290 15.65 6.36 4.72
CA ALA A 290 16.16 5.71 5.93
C ALA A 290 15.11 5.45 7.03
N PRO A 291 14.11 6.35 7.30
CA PRO A 291 13.06 6.08 8.28
C PRO A 291 12.15 4.88 7.97
N PHE A 292 12.12 4.42 6.72
CA PHE A 292 11.22 3.36 6.26
C PHE A 292 11.93 2.03 6.00
N GLU A 293 13.22 1.92 6.32
CA GLU A 293 13.98 0.69 6.15
C GLU A 293 13.35 -0.49 6.91
N SER A 294 13.22 -1.63 6.23
CA SER A 294 12.66 -2.89 6.76
C SER A 294 13.35 -3.40 8.03
N GLY A 295 14.59 -2.97 8.28
CA GLY A 295 15.35 -3.27 9.49
C GLY A 295 16.09 -4.61 9.47
N LEU A 296 15.97 -5.43 8.42
CA LEU A 296 16.79 -6.63 8.29
C LEU A 296 18.21 -6.26 7.83
N ARG A 297 19.21 -6.69 8.60
CA ARG A 297 20.63 -6.38 8.34
C ARG A 297 21.40 -7.50 7.63
N SER A 298 20.86 -8.72 7.64
CA SER A 298 21.47 -9.91 7.06
C SER A 298 20.40 -10.92 6.63
N PRO A 299 20.72 -11.81 5.66
CA PRO A 299 19.80 -12.86 5.25
C PRO A 299 19.33 -13.71 6.44
N THR A 300 18.13 -14.27 6.34
CA THR A 300 17.59 -15.17 7.37
C THR A 300 17.14 -16.51 6.82
N GLY A 301 17.57 -17.59 7.47
CA GLY A 301 17.11 -18.95 7.17
C GLY A 301 15.79 -19.33 7.86
N THR A 302 15.29 -18.52 8.80
CA THR A 302 14.02 -18.79 9.50
C THR A 302 12.82 -18.71 8.55
N ILE A 303 12.98 -18.04 7.40
CA ILE A 303 11.99 -17.94 6.34
C ILE A 303 11.47 -19.29 5.86
N TYR A 304 12.32 -20.32 5.82
CA TYR A 304 11.93 -21.68 5.42
C TYR A 304 11.05 -22.40 6.46
N ARG A 305 10.82 -21.79 7.63
CA ARG A 305 9.92 -22.30 8.67
C ARG A 305 8.64 -21.50 8.74
N HIS A 306 8.74 -20.18 8.83
CA HIS A 306 7.58 -19.30 9.05
C HIS A 306 6.94 -18.84 7.73
N GLU A 307 7.68 -18.87 6.62
CA GLU A 307 7.17 -18.56 5.28
C GLU A 307 6.46 -17.19 5.20
N ILE A 308 6.97 -16.19 5.95
CA ILE A 308 6.41 -14.82 5.98
C ILE A 308 6.98 -14.07 4.77
N PRO A 309 6.15 -13.60 3.82
CA PRO A 309 6.62 -12.84 2.66
C PRO A 309 7.36 -11.56 3.06
N GLY A 310 8.23 -11.05 2.19
CA GLY A 310 9.10 -9.91 2.50
C GLY A 310 8.35 -8.68 3.03
N GLY A 311 7.36 -8.18 2.28
CA GLY A 311 6.55 -7.03 2.72
C GLY A 311 5.75 -7.28 4.01
N GLN A 312 5.28 -8.51 4.24
CA GLN A 312 4.58 -8.87 5.48
C GLN A 312 5.53 -8.87 6.67
N LEU A 313 6.78 -9.31 6.49
CA LEU A 313 7.78 -9.37 7.57
C LEU A 313 8.10 -7.96 8.09
N SER A 314 8.32 -7.01 7.20
CA SER A 314 8.53 -5.59 7.55
C SER A 314 7.31 -5.01 8.29
N ASN A 315 6.10 -5.25 7.79
CA ASN A 315 4.87 -4.76 8.41
C ASN A 315 4.63 -5.37 9.80
N LEU A 316 4.83 -6.68 9.95
CA LEU A 316 4.60 -7.41 11.20
C LEU A 316 5.57 -6.93 12.30
N ARG A 317 6.81 -6.57 11.93
CA ARG A 317 7.78 -5.97 12.88
C ARG A 317 7.30 -4.61 13.39
N GLN A 318 6.80 -3.74 12.51
CA GLN A 318 6.27 -2.43 12.90
C GLN A 318 5.01 -2.57 13.77
N GLN A 319 4.10 -3.50 13.43
CA GLN A 319 2.93 -3.81 14.25
C GLN A 319 3.35 -4.32 15.64
N ALA A 320 4.27 -5.29 15.70
CA ALA A 320 4.80 -5.80 16.97
C ALA A 320 5.43 -4.68 17.80
N LEU A 321 6.19 -3.76 17.17
CA LEU A 321 6.75 -2.59 17.86
C LEU A 321 5.66 -1.68 18.45
N SER A 322 4.62 -1.35 17.69
CA SER A 322 3.51 -0.53 18.19
C SER A 322 2.72 -1.18 19.34
N MET A 323 2.74 -2.50 19.42
CA MET A 323 2.08 -3.29 20.48
C MET A 323 3.01 -3.58 21.67
N GLY A 324 4.25 -3.08 21.67
CA GLY A 324 5.25 -3.37 22.71
C GLY A 324 5.79 -4.80 22.69
N LEU A 325 5.65 -5.51 21.57
CA LEU A 325 6.06 -6.90 21.35
C LEU A 325 7.36 -7.04 20.54
N ALA A 326 8.07 -5.94 20.28
CA ALA A 326 9.29 -5.93 19.45
C ALA A 326 10.37 -6.93 19.93
N GLU A 327 10.62 -6.99 21.24
CA GLU A 327 11.62 -7.88 21.84
C GLU A 327 11.20 -9.36 21.79
N ARG A 328 9.94 -9.66 21.45
CA ARG A 328 9.37 -11.01 21.35
C ARG A 328 9.12 -11.42 19.90
N PHE A 329 9.77 -10.77 18.93
CA PHE A 329 9.49 -11.01 17.51
C PHE A 329 9.78 -12.45 17.05
N GLU A 330 10.79 -13.11 17.61
CA GLU A 330 11.04 -14.53 17.32
C GLU A 330 9.84 -15.41 17.71
N GLU A 331 9.18 -15.08 18.82
CA GLU A 331 7.96 -15.75 19.28
C GLU A 331 6.78 -15.49 18.32
N VAL A 332 6.70 -14.27 17.75
CA VAL A 332 5.75 -13.96 16.66
C VAL A 332 6.02 -14.84 15.43
N GLU A 333 7.26 -15.00 15.00
CA GLU A 333 7.61 -15.87 13.85
C GLU A 333 7.23 -17.33 14.11
N HIS A 334 7.44 -17.81 15.33
CA HIS A 334 7.05 -19.16 15.75
C HIS A 334 5.52 -19.34 15.77
N LEU A 335 4.79 -18.38 16.33
CA LEU A 335 3.33 -18.38 16.33
C LEU A 335 2.76 -18.27 14.92
N TYR A 336 3.36 -17.47 14.05
CA TYR A 336 2.96 -17.35 12.66
C TYR A 336 2.96 -18.72 11.95
N ALA A 337 4.03 -19.49 12.12
CA ALA A 337 4.12 -20.85 11.58
C ALA A 337 3.08 -21.82 12.19
N ARG A 338 2.68 -21.62 13.45
CA ARG A 338 1.62 -22.41 14.12
C ARG A 338 0.24 -22.02 13.59
N CYS A 339 -0.05 -20.72 13.52
CA CYS A 339 -1.27 -20.16 12.97
C CYS A 339 -1.52 -20.61 11.54
N ASP A 340 -0.48 -20.62 10.69
CA ASP A 340 -0.58 -21.13 9.32
C ASP A 340 -1.06 -22.59 9.29
N LYS A 341 -0.50 -23.46 10.13
CA LYS A 341 -0.94 -24.86 10.24
C LYS A 341 -2.39 -24.98 10.72
N ILE A 342 -2.76 -24.20 11.74
CA ILE A 342 -4.12 -24.16 12.30
C ILE A 342 -5.13 -23.74 11.22
N LEU A 343 -4.77 -22.78 10.37
CA LEU A 343 -5.61 -22.27 9.29
C LEU A 343 -5.61 -23.14 8.03
N GLY A 344 -4.88 -24.26 8.01
CA GLY A 344 -4.89 -25.22 6.89
C GLY A 344 -3.71 -25.11 5.92
N ARG A 345 -2.57 -24.55 6.37
CA ARG A 345 -1.33 -24.33 5.59
C ARG A 345 -1.61 -23.49 4.33
N LEU A 346 -1.81 -22.19 4.48
CA LEU A 346 -2.22 -21.32 3.39
C LEU A 346 -1.07 -21.02 2.41
N VAL A 347 -1.44 -20.64 1.19
CA VAL A 347 -0.60 -19.79 0.35
C VAL A 347 -0.61 -18.41 1.00
N LYS A 348 0.55 -17.91 1.41
CA LYS A 348 0.65 -16.69 2.23
C LYS A 348 1.17 -15.54 1.40
N VAL A 349 0.26 -14.74 0.89
CA VAL A 349 0.53 -13.50 0.15
C VAL A 349 -0.60 -12.51 0.49
N THR A 350 -0.46 -11.22 0.22
CA THR A 350 -1.53 -10.27 0.59
C THR A 350 -2.85 -10.62 -0.09
N PRO A 351 -3.96 -10.84 0.65
CA PRO A 351 -4.15 -10.58 2.08
C PRO A 351 -4.08 -11.80 3.03
N THR A 352 -3.93 -13.04 2.55
CA THR A 352 -3.83 -14.24 3.42
C THR A 352 -2.62 -14.19 4.36
N SER A 353 -1.50 -13.59 3.96
CA SER A 353 -0.33 -13.40 4.84
C SER A 353 -0.64 -12.49 6.05
N LYS A 354 -1.54 -11.51 5.87
CA LYS A 354 -2.04 -10.65 6.95
C LYS A 354 -2.93 -11.44 7.91
N VAL A 355 -3.82 -12.30 7.40
CA VAL A 355 -4.69 -13.16 8.22
C VAL A 355 -3.89 -13.97 9.23
N VAL A 356 -2.82 -14.63 8.77
CA VAL A 356 -1.93 -15.41 9.64
C VAL A 356 -1.18 -14.50 10.63
N GLY A 357 -0.76 -13.31 10.19
CA GLY A 357 -0.03 -12.33 11.00
C GLY A 357 -0.87 -11.74 12.13
N ASP A 358 -2.09 -11.29 11.82
CA ASP A 358 -3.04 -10.75 12.79
C ASP A 358 -3.37 -11.81 13.86
N LEU A 359 -3.56 -13.07 13.45
CA LEU A 359 -3.79 -14.17 14.39
C LEU A 359 -2.57 -14.41 15.30
N ALA A 360 -1.36 -14.41 14.74
CA ALA A 360 -0.14 -14.61 15.53
C ALA A 360 0.08 -13.50 16.56
N LEU A 361 -0.11 -12.23 16.18
CA LEU A 361 -0.03 -11.09 17.10
C LEU A 361 -1.12 -11.13 18.16
N TYR A 362 -2.35 -11.49 17.77
CA TYR A 362 -3.47 -11.65 18.70
C TYR A 362 -3.14 -12.70 19.77
N LEU A 363 -2.75 -13.91 19.36
CA LEU A 363 -2.40 -14.99 20.28
C LEU A 363 -1.27 -14.59 21.23
N LEU A 364 -0.24 -13.91 20.72
CA LEU A 364 0.87 -13.45 21.54
C LEU A 364 0.45 -12.39 22.57
N SER A 365 -0.33 -11.39 22.12
CA SER A 365 -0.76 -10.26 22.94
C SER A 365 -1.74 -10.67 24.03
N ALA A 366 -2.59 -11.66 23.76
CA ALA A 366 -3.59 -12.18 24.68
C ALA A 366 -3.09 -13.38 25.49
N GLU A 367 -1.84 -13.80 25.30
CA GLU A 367 -1.23 -14.99 25.94
C GLU A 367 -2.07 -16.27 25.76
N ILE A 368 -2.61 -16.47 24.56
CA ILE A 368 -3.46 -17.62 24.22
C ILE A 368 -2.61 -18.73 23.63
N ASP A 369 -2.78 -19.96 24.13
CA ASP A 369 -2.17 -21.15 23.54
C ASP A 369 -2.82 -21.46 22.18
N PRO A 370 -2.04 -21.59 21.08
CA PRO A 370 -2.57 -21.96 19.78
C PRO A 370 -3.35 -23.29 19.75
N ASP A 371 -3.02 -24.25 20.62
CA ASP A 371 -3.72 -25.53 20.69
C ASP A 371 -5.10 -25.37 21.36
N ASP A 372 -5.21 -24.53 22.40
CA ASP A 372 -6.50 -24.20 23.01
C ASP A 372 -7.44 -23.49 22.00
N LEU A 373 -6.88 -22.56 21.20
CA LEU A 373 -7.61 -21.92 20.11
C LEU A 373 -8.12 -22.94 19.09
N ALA A 374 -7.27 -23.88 18.69
CA ALA A 374 -7.61 -24.86 17.67
C ALA A 374 -8.73 -25.82 18.14
N GLU A 375 -8.78 -26.11 19.44
CA GLU A 375 -9.83 -26.94 20.04
C GLU A 375 -11.17 -26.18 20.18
N ASP A 376 -11.16 -24.92 20.64
CA ASP A 376 -12.39 -24.15 20.91
C ASP A 376 -12.29 -22.68 20.45
N PRO A 377 -12.32 -22.43 19.12
CA PRO A 377 -12.15 -21.08 18.58
C PRO A 377 -13.31 -20.13 18.88
N GLY A 378 -14.48 -20.67 19.28
CA GLY A 378 -15.65 -19.87 19.63
C GLY A 378 -15.50 -19.11 20.95
N ARG A 379 -14.53 -19.48 21.80
CA ARG A 379 -14.22 -18.78 23.06
C ARG A 379 -13.50 -17.45 22.89
N TYR A 380 -12.93 -17.21 21.71
CA TYR A 380 -12.02 -16.11 21.47
C TYR A 380 -12.60 -15.11 20.47
N ASP A 381 -12.37 -13.83 20.72
CA ASP A 381 -12.71 -12.74 19.80
C ASP A 381 -11.61 -12.62 18.74
N LEU A 382 -11.73 -13.46 17.71
CA LEU A 382 -10.75 -13.52 16.63
C LEU A 382 -10.73 -12.21 15.81
N PRO A 383 -9.56 -11.83 15.27
CA PRO A 383 -9.45 -10.69 14.37
C PRO A 383 -10.41 -10.80 13.18
N ASP A 384 -10.96 -9.66 12.75
CA ASP A 384 -11.89 -9.59 11.60
C ASP A 384 -11.31 -10.19 10.33
N SER A 385 -10.00 -10.06 10.11
CA SER A 385 -9.30 -10.65 8.96
C SER A 385 -9.38 -12.19 8.98
N VAL A 386 -9.28 -12.81 10.16
CA VAL A 386 -9.40 -14.26 10.35
C VAL A 386 -10.84 -14.70 10.14
N ILE A 387 -11.81 -13.96 10.70
CA ILE A 387 -13.23 -14.27 10.50
C ILE A 387 -13.64 -14.13 9.04
N GLY A 388 -13.23 -13.05 8.37
CA GLY A 388 -13.49 -12.84 6.95
C GLY A 388 -12.87 -13.94 6.06
N PHE A 389 -11.64 -14.35 6.37
CA PHE A 389 -11.03 -15.52 5.72
C PHE A 389 -11.88 -16.79 5.93
N LEU A 390 -12.24 -17.12 7.16
CA LEU A 390 -13.03 -18.32 7.48
C LEU A 390 -14.43 -18.29 6.83
N ARG A 391 -15.00 -17.10 6.56
CA ARG A 391 -16.24 -16.96 5.78
C ARG A 391 -16.07 -17.26 4.28
N GLY A 392 -14.84 -17.33 3.79
CA GLY A 392 -14.55 -17.54 2.36
C GLY A 392 -14.47 -16.26 1.55
N GLU A 393 -14.33 -15.09 2.20
CA GLU A 393 -14.23 -13.79 1.52
C GLU A 393 -12.98 -13.70 0.61
N LEU A 394 -11.94 -14.48 0.92
CA LEU A 394 -10.66 -14.50 0.19
C LEU A 394 -10.49 -15.66 -0.79
N GLY A 395 -11.49 -16.52 -0.93
CA GLY A 395 -11.43 -17.71 -1.79
C GLY A 395 -11.32 -18.98 -0.97
N GLU A 396 -11.45 -20.13 -1.63
CA GLU A 396 -11.23 -21.41 -0.99
C GLU A 396 -9.72 -21.71 -0.97
N PRO A 397 -9.12 -22.02 0.20
CA PRO A 397 -7.71 -22.36 0.26
C PRO A 397 -7.43 -23.72 -0.39
N PRO A 398 -6.24 -23.94 -0.98
CA PRO A 398 -5.91 -25.20 -1.68
C PRO A 398 -6.06 -26.47 -0.84
N GLY A 399 -5.84 -26.36 0.47
CA GLY A 399 -5.99 -27.47 1.43
C GLY A 399 -7.43 -27.75 1.86
N GLY A 400 -8.41 -26.97 1.37
CA GLY A 400 -9.76 -26.93 1.89
C GLY A 400 -9.83 -26.26 3.27
N TRP A 401 -11.04 -26.18 3.82
CA TRP A 401 -11.27 -25.52 5.10
C TRP A 401 -10.83 -26.38 6.31
N PRO A 402 -10.22 -25.77 7.35
CA PRO A 402 -9.87 -26.48 8.57
C PRO A 402 -11.14 -26.76 9.39
N GLU A 403 -11.78 -27.90 9.17
CA GLU A 403 -12.91 -28.36 9.99
C GLU A 403 -12.43 -29.26 11.14
N PRO A 404 -13.02 -29.16 12.35
CA PRO A 404 -14.21 -28.38 12.71
C PRO A 404 -13.94 -26.92 13.13
N LEU A 405 -12.69 -26.44 13.02
CA LEU A 405 -12.28 -25.11 13.48
C LEU A 405 -13.11 -24.01 12.83
N ARG A 406 -13.25 -24.03 11.49
CA ARG A 406 -14.03 -23.05 10.75
C ARG A 406 -15.49 -22.99 11.23
N SER A 407 -16.18 -24.14 11.26
CA SER A 407 -17.58 -24.17 11.67
C SER A 407 -17.80 -23.63 13.08
N ARG A 408 -16.89 -23.96 14.03
CA ARG A 408 -16.96 -23.46 15.41
C ARG A 408 -16.64 -21.97 15.52
N ALA A 409 -15.64 -21.49 14.78
CA ALA A 409 -15.25 -20.08 14.80
C ALA A 409 -16.32 -19.14 14.26
N LEU A 410 -17.20 -19.64 13.38
CA LEU A 410 -18.29 -18.88 12.75
C LEU A 410 -19.63 -19.02 13.46
N GLU A 411 -19.75 -19.89 14.47
CA GLU A 411 -21.01 -20.10 15.19
C GLU A 411 -21.50 -18.79 15.81
N GLY A 412 -22.73 -18.37 15.46
CA GLY A 412 -23.32 -17.11 15.93
C GLY A 412 -22.76 -15.84 15.27
N ARG A 413 -21.87 -15.96 14.27
CA ARG A 413 -21.23 -14.85 13.55
C ARG A 413 -21.69 -14.76 12.09
N ASP A 414 -23.00 -14.89 11.86
CA ASP A 414 -23.58 -14.74 10.53
C ASP A 414 -23.45 -13.29 10.04
N ARG A 415 -23.01 -13.12 8.79
CA ARG A 415 -23.03 -11.83 8.08
C ARG A 415 -23.76 -12.04 6.76
N PRO A 416 -24.73 -11.17 6.42
CA PRO A 416 -25.36 -11.24 5.10
C PRO A 416 -24.28 -11.04 4.02
N PRO A 417 -24.32 -11.82 2.93
CA PRO A 417 -23.40 -11.63 1.82
C PRO A 417 -23.60 -10.22 1.25
N ASP A 418 -22.49 -9.55 0.94
CA ASP A 418 -22.50 -8.35 0.13
C ASP A 418 -22.96 -8.73 -1.29
N ASP A 419 -23.97 -8.04 -1.82
CA ASP A 419 -24.52 -8.36 -3.14
C ASP A 419 -23.61 -7.87 -4.28
N GLY A 420 -22.58 -7.06 -3.96
CA GLY A 420 -21.57 -6.60 -4.90
C GLY A 420 -22.15 -5.81 -6.07
N ARG A 421 -23.36 -5.25 -5.95
CA ARG A 421 -24.02 -4.59 -7.10
C ARG A 421 -23.55 -3.15 -7.23
N LEU A 422 -22.92 -2.83 -8.36
CA LEU A 422 -22.65 -1.44 -8.74
C LEU A 422 -23.94 -0.66 -8.93
N SER A 423 -23.98 0.58 -8.41
CA SER A 423 -25.05 1.52 -8.70
C SER A 423 -25.04 1.96 -10.17
N GLU A 424 -26.16 2.47 -10.67
CA GLU A 424 -26.22 3.03 -12.04
C GLU A 424 -25.26 4.21 -12.21
N GLY A 425 -25.07 5.01 -11.16
CA GLY A 425 -24.10 6.11 -11.14
C GLY A 425 -22.66 5.61 -11.27
N ASP A 426 -22.30 4.54 -10.55
CA ASP A 426 -20.96 3.94 -10.66
C ASP A 426 -20.71 3.38 -12.06
N ARG A 427 -21.71 2.71 -12.66
CA ARG A 427 -21.62 2.19 -14.04
C ARG A 427 -21.39 3.31 -15.04
N SER A 428 -22.16 4.41 -14.93
CA SER A 428 -22.00 5.57 -15.80
C SER A 428 -20.65 6.26 -15.62
N ALA A 429 -20.13 6.34 -14.39
CA ALA A 429 -18.84 6.96 -14.11
C ALA A 429 -17.67 6.13 -14.68
N LEU A 430 -17.73 4.80 -14.55
CA LEU A 430 -16.73 3.88 -15.12
C LEU A 430 -16.71 3.91 -16.67
N ALA A 431 -17.86 4.16 -17.30
CA ALA A 431 -17.97 4.27 -18.76
C ALA A 431 -17.63 5.67 -19.31
N GLY A 432 -17.51 6.68 -18.45
CA GLY A 432 -17.34 8.09 -18.83
C GLY A 432 -15.93 8.63 -18.57
N ASN A 433 -15.82 9.95 -18.55
CA ASN A 433 -14.54 10.66 -18.29
C ASN A 433 -14.09 10.59 -16.83
N ASP A 434 -14.98 10.18 -15.91
CA ASP A 434 -14.72 10.09 -14.47
C ASP A 434 -14.22 8.70 -14.04
N ARG A 435 -13.74 7.88 -15.00
CA ARG A 435 -13.34 6.50 -14.74
C ARG A 435 -12.26 6.39 -13.68
N ARG A 436 -11.17 7.18 -13.75
CA ARG A 436 -10.07 7.15 -12.76
C ARG A 436 -10.54 7.53 -11.35
N PRO A 437 -11.22 8.67 -11.12
CA PRO A 437 -11.81 8.98 -9.82
C PRO A 437 -12.78 7.90 -9.31
N ALA A 438 -13.61 7.34 -10.19
CA ALA A 438 -14.54 6.27 -9.82
C ALA A 438 -13.78 5.01 -9.38
N LEU A 439 -12.75 4.59 -10.11
CA LEU A 439 -11.89 3.46 -9.75
C LEU A 439 -11.18 3.69 -8.41
N ASN A 440 -10.59 4.87 -8.19
CA ASN A 440 -9.96 5.22 -6.91
C ASN A 440 -10.96 5.02 -5.75
N ARG A 441 -12.14 5.65 -5.85
CA ARG A 441 -13.19 5.58 -4.83
C ARG A 441 -13.73 4.17 -4.62
N LEU A 442 -13.99 3.42 -5.69
CA LEU A 442 -14.57 2.07 -5.61
C LEU A 442 -13.58 1.07 -5.01
N LEU A 443 -12.31 1.17 -5.37
CA LEU A 443 -11.28 0.25 -4.91
C LEU A 443 -10.78 0.61 -3.51
N LEU A 444 -10.60 1.90 -3.23
CA LEU A 444 -9.97 2.42 -2.01
C LEU A 444 -10.62 3.74 -1.56
N PRO A 445 -11.86 3.71 -1.02
CA PRO A 445 -12.61 4.92 -0.70
C PRO A 445 -11.92 5.81 0.35
N GLY A 446 -11.38 5.20 1.42
CA GLY A 446 -10.64 5.93 2.47
C GLY A 446 -9.39 6.63 1.95
N PRO A 447 -8.42 5.90 1.36
CA PRO A 447 -7.23 6.50 0.74
C PRO A 447 -7.53 7.60 -0.29
N THR A 448 -8.59 7.42 -1.07
CA THR A 448 -9.02 8.43 -2.06
C THR A 448 -9.44 9.72 -1.38
N GLU A 449 -10.20 9.64 -0.30
CA GLU A 449 -10.62 10.82 0.46
C GLU A 449 -9.45 11.49 1.19
N GLU A 450 -8.52 10.70 1.75
CA GLU A 450 -7.28 11.20 2.35
C GLU A 450 -6.42 11.97 1.33
N GLN A 451 -6.27 11.43 0.11
CA GLN A 451 -5.54 12.09 -0.98
C GLN A 451 -6.23 13.37 -1.44
N ARG A 452 -7.57 13.37 -1.54
CA ARG A 452 -8.35 14.56 -1.90
C ARG A 452 -8.17 15.68 -0.86
N ALA A 453 -8.31 15.35 0.43
CA ALA A 453 -8.14 16.29 1.52
C ALA A 453 -6.71 16.85 1.58
N ALA A 454 -5.69 16.02 1.31
CA ALA A 454 -4.32 16.47 1.21
C ALA A 454 -4.11 17.42 0.01
N GLY A 455 -4.69 17.12 -1.15
CA GLY A 455 -4.65 17.99 -2.32
C GLY A 455 -5.32 19.35 -2.09
N GLU A 456 -6.48 19.38 -1.42
CA GLU A 456 -7.16 20.62 -1.04
C GLU A 456 -6.34 21.47 -0.06
N ARG A 457 -5.61 20.82 0.85
CA ARG A 457 -4.84 21.48 1.90
C ARG A 457 -3.46 21.95 1.43
N TYR A 458 -2.77 21.15 0.62
CA TYR A 458 -1.35 21.33 0.31
C TYR A 458 -1.05 21.51 -1.19
N GLY A 459 -2.03 21.27 -2.07
CA GLY A 459 -1.81 21.21 -3.51
C GLY A 459 -1.10 19.92 -3.96
N ASP A 460 -0.51 19.95 -5.15
CA ASP A 460 0.26 18.81 -5.68
C ASP A 460 1.62 18.70 -4.97
N VAL A 461 1.71 17.75 -4.04
CA VAL A 461 2.94 17.46 -3.31
C VAL A 461 3.89 16.53 -4.09
N SER A 462 3.46 15.95 -5.21
CA SER A 462 4.27 15.01 -6.01
C SER A 462 5.47 15.67 -6.68
N VAL A 463 5.40 16.98 -6.94
CA VAL A 463 6.48 17.79 -7.54
C VAL A 463 7.53 18.24 -6.54
N VAL A 464 7.25 18.13 -5.24
CA VAL A 464 8.18 18.53 -4.17
C VAL A 464 9.32 17.50 -4.09
N PRO A 465 10.61 17.90 -4.04
CA PRO A 465 11.72 16.96 -3.88
C PRO A 465 11.61 16.12 -2.60
N THR A 466 11.99 14.85 -2.67
CA THR A 466 11.76 13.87 -1.58
C THR A 466 12.37 14.27 -0.24
N ARG A 467 13.55 14.89 -0.22
CA ARG A 467 14.13 15.43 1.02
C ARG A 467 13.20 16.44 1.69
N ALA A 468 12.69 17.40 0.92
CA ALA A 468 11.80 18.43 1.44
C ALA A 468 10.44 17.87 1.85
N PHE A 469 9.92 16.88 1.10
CA PHE A 469 8.68 16.18 1.45
C PHE A 469 8.79 15.44 2.80
N LEU A 470 9.90 14.74 3.05
CA LEU A 470 10.07 13.93 4.25
C LEU A 470 10.56 14.72 5.48
N TYR A 471 11.41 15.73 5.27
CA TYR A 471 12.15 16.38 6.34
C TYR A 471 11.92 17.90 6.43
N GLY A 472 11.14 18.49 5.51
CA GLY A 472 10.94 19.94 5.44
C GLY A 472 12.16 20.70 4.91
N LEU A 473 12.20 22.00 5.17
CA LEU A 473 13.28 22.90 4.77
C LEU A 473 14.25 23.14 5.92
N GLU A 474 15.55 23.24 5.61
CA GLU A 474 16.55 23.72 6.56
C GLU A 474 16.69 25.26 6.48
N THR A 475 16.91 25.89 7.64
CA THR A 475 17.09 27.34 7.72
C THR A 475 18.28 27.80 6.87
N GLY A 476 18.03 28.74 5.96
CA GLY A 476 19.01 29.30 5.04
C GLY A 476 19.17 28.52 3.72
N GLU A 477 18.56 27.34 3.58
CA GLU A 477 18.59 26.57 2.33
C GLU A 477 17.50 27.05 1.36
N GLU A 478 17.90 27.31 0.11
CA GLU A 478 16.97 27.62 -0.98
C GLU A 478 16.60 26.35 -1.73
N LEU A 479 15.30 26.03 -1.75
CA LEU A 479 14.71 24.95 -2.52
C LEU A 479 14.06 25.52 -3.79
N ALA A 480 14.33 24.90 -4.93
CA ALA A 480 13.67 25.23 -6.18
C ALA A 480 12.74 24.09 -6.61
N VAL A 481 11.45 24.38 -6.72
CA VAL A 481 10.39 23.43 -7.08
C VAL A 481 9.82 23.80 -8.44
N ASP A 482 9.88 22.88 -9.39
CA ASP A 482 9.24 23.01 -10.70
C ASP A 482 7.79 22.56 -10.59
N LEU A 483 6.84 23.51 -10.64
CA LEU A 483 5.41 23.23 -10.48
C LEU A 483 4.80 22.73 -11.78
N GLU A 484 5.13 23.41 -12.88
CA GLU A 484 4.66 23.12 -14.24
C GLU A 484 5.73 23.57 -15.25
N PRO A 485 5.67 23.13 -16.52
CA PRO A 485 6.61 23.59 -17.54
C PRO A 485 6.74 25.12 -17.61
N GLY A 486 7.92 25.62 -17.26
CA GLY A 486 8.22 27.07 -17.26
C GLY A 486 7.83 27.81 -15.98
N VAL A 487 7.24 27.15 -14.99
CA VAL A 487 6.86 27.73 -13.69
C VAL A 487 7.69 27.10 -12.57
N ARG A 488 8.63 27.87 -12.03
CA ARG A 488 9.51 27.46 -10.94
C ARG A 488 9.34 28.37 -9.73
N LEU A 489 9.20 27.75 -8.56
CA LEU A 489 9.11 28.42 -7.27
C LEU A 489 10.43 28.25 -6.52
N TYR A 490 11.06 29.36 -6.15
CA TYR A 490 12.20 29.40 -5.23
C TYR A 490 11.69 29.70 -3.84
N MET A 491 11.93 28.77 -2.92
CA MET A 491 11.50 28.84 -1.53
C MET A 491 12.73 28.83 -0.63
N ARG A 492 12.81 29.75 0.33
CA ARG A 492 13.87 29.73 1.34
C ARG A 492 13.29 29.97 2.72
N LEU A 493 13.56 29.07 3.65
CA LEU A 493 13.24 29.27 5.06
C LEU A 493 14.29 30.20 5.68
N GLU A 494 13.90 31.40 6.09
CA GLU A 494 14.81 32.39 6.68
C GLU A 494 15.00 32.14 8.17
N THR A 495 13.88 31.99 8.90
CA THR A 495 13.86 31.75 10.35
C THR A 495 12.53 31.11 10.76
N ILE A 496 12.54 30.44 11.93
CA ILE A 496 11.35 29.97 12.63
C ILE A 496 11.30 30.69 13.98
N THR A 497 10.16 31.24 14.37
CA THR A 497 10.00 31.87 15.68
C THR A 497 9.88 30.85 16.81
N GLU A 498 10.01 31.32 18.05
CA GLU A 498 9.50 30.60 19.22
C GLU A 498 7.97 30.44 19.11
N PRO A 499 7.40 29.38 19.72
CA PRO A 499 5.97 29.14 19.71
C PRO A 499 5.26 30.20 20.57
N ASP A 500 4.07 30.62 20.16
CA ASP A 500 3.16 31.42 20.99
C ASP A 500 2.48 30.55 22.07
N GLU A 501 1.63 31.16 22.91
CA GLU A 501 0.88 30.48 23.99
C GLU A 501 -0.06 29.36 23.48
N ARG A 502 -0.37 29.36 22.18
CA ARG A 502 -1.19 28.34 21.52
C ARG A 502 -0.32 27.24 20.86
N GLY A 503 1.00 27.34 20.97
CA GLY A 503 1.95 26.45 20.32
C GLY A 503 2.17 26.76 18.84
N ILE A 504 1.79 27.95 18.35
CA ILE A 504 1.95 28.33 16.93
C ILE A 504 3.32 28.98 16.73
N ARG A 505 4.09 28.51 15.75
CA ARG A 505 5.32 29.14 15.27
C ARG A 505 5.05 29.86 13.95
N THR A 506 5.66 31.01 13.75
CA THR A 506 5.69 31.69 12.45
C THR A 506 7.00 31.35 11.74
N LEU A 507 6.89 30.76 10.55
CA LEU A 507 7.98 30.51 9.63
C LEU A 507 8.12 31.73 8.71
N GLN A 508 9.28 32.38 8.73
CA GLN A 508 9.60 33.44 7.78
C GLN A 508 10.17 32.79 6.52
N VAL A 509 9.37 32.72 5.46
CA VAL A 509 9.77 32.07 4.20
C VAL A 509 9.85 33.12 3.10
N THR A 510 10.89 33.08 2.29
CA THR A 510 10.97 33.87 1.06
C THR A 510 10.49 33.02 -0.12
N LEU A 511 9.50 33.50 -0.85
CA LEU A 511 9.01 32.89 -2.09
C LEU A 511 9.32 33.80 -3.28
N ASN A 512 10.15 33.36 -4.22
CA ASN A 512 10.60 34.15 -5.38
C ASN A 512 11.10 35.56 -4.98
N GLY A 513 11.85 35.64 -3.88
CA GLY A 513 12.38 36.90 -3.34
C GLY A 513 11.39 37.72 -2.50
N GLN A 514 10.13 37.29 -2.36
CA GLN A 514 9.13 37.97 -1.53
C GLN A 514 8.98 37.29 -0.16
N PRO A 515 9.20 38.00 0.96
CA PRO A 515 8.99 37.44 2.28
C PRO A 515 7.50 37.17 2.53
N ARG A 516 7.21 35.99 3.08
CA ARG A 516 5.89 35.53 3.47
C ARG A 516 5.97 34.84 4.83
N PRO A 517 5.36 35.40 5.88
CA PRO A 517 5.17 34.68 7.13
C PRO A 517 4.12 33.58 6.94
N ILE A 518 4.41 32.39 7.45
CA ILE A 518 3.48 31.24 7.46
C ILE A 518 3.39 30.73 8.88
N ASP A 519 2.18 30.70 9.44
CA ASP A 519 1.95 30.16 10.78
C ASP A 519 1.74 28.64 10.71
N ALA A 520 2.38 27.91 11.63
CA ALA A 520 2.26 26.46 11.74
C ALA A 520 2.14 26.04 13.21
N GLN A 521 1.28 25.06 13.48
CA GLN A 521 1.13 24.46 14.81
C GLN A 521 2.34 23.57 15.11
N ASP A 522 2.97 23.79 16.27
CA ASP A 522 3.96 22.86 16.81
C ASP A 522 3.24 21.74 17.58
N HIS A 523 3.16 20.57 16.96
CA HIS A 523 2.50 19.39 17.53
C HIS A 523 3.34 18.68 18.61
N SER A 524 4.59 19.11 18.85
CA SER A 524 5.42 18.57 19.95
C SER A 524 5.09 19.18 21.30
N LEU A 525 4.31 20.27 21.31
CA LEU A 525 3.93 20.99 22.51
C LEU A 525 2.46 20.69 22.84
N GLU A 526 2.19 20.37 24.11
CA GLU A 526 0.83 20.48 24.63
C GLU A 526 0.50 21.98 24.74
N PRO A 527 -0.54 22.49 24.06
CA PRO A 527 -0.89 23.90 24.12
C PRO A 527 -1.15 24.31 25.58
N GLU A 528 -0.49 25.36 26.08
CA GLU A 528 -0.77 25.91 27.42
C GLU A 528 -2.22 26.42 27.51
N VAL A 529 -2.80 26.78 26.37
CA VAL A 529 -4.22 27.11 26.20
C VAL A 529 -4.85 26.13 25.20
N PRO A 530 -5.89 25.35 25.57
CA PRO A 530 -6.56 24.48 24.62
C PRO A 530 -7.15 25.31 23.46
N VAL A 531 -6.80 24.94 22.23
CA VAL A 531 -7.35 25.52 21.01
C VAL A 531 -8.86 25.30 21.02
N ARG A 532 -9.64 26.38 21.08
CA ARG A 532 -11.09 26.31 21.19
C ARG A 532 -11.72 26.10 19.82
N GLU A 533 -12.77 25.27 19.80
CA GLU A 533 -13.61 25.08 18.63
C GLU A 533 -14.16 26.43 18.17
N ARG A 534 -14.15 26.70 16.85
CA ARG A 534 -14.72 27.92 16.28
C ARG A 534 -16.09 27.67 15.68
N ALA A 535 -16.97 28.67 15.77
CA ALA A 535 -18.26 28.63 15.11
C ALA A 535 -18.08 28.66 13.58
N ASP A 536 -18.86 27.83 12.88
CA ASP A 536 -18.88 27.84 11.42
C ASP A 536 -19.73 29.04 10.96
N PRO A 537 -19.15 30.00 10.21
CA PRO A 537 -19.88 31.19 9.77
C PRO A 537 -21.08 30.90 8.86
N VAL A 538 -21.15 29.72 8.24
CA VAL A 538 -22.29 29.32 7.38
C VAL A 538 -23.35 28.48 8.11
N ASN A 539 -23.11 28.12 9.38
CA ASN A 539 -24.06 27.36 10.17
C ASN A 539 -24.78 28.25 11.18
N ASP A 540 -26.02 28.64 10.88
CA ASP A 540 -26.84 29.51 11.73
C ASP A 540 -27.13 28.89 13.12
N ALA A 541 -26.97 27.57 13.29
CA ALA A 541 -27.11 26.88 14.58
C ALA A 541 -25.91 27.10 15.52
N HIS A 542 -24.78 27.61 15.02
CA HIS A 542 -23.59 27.86 15.84
C HIS A 542 -23.66 29.25 16.47
N VAL A 543 -23.66 29.30 17.80
CA VAL A 543 -23.57 30.55 18.56
C VAL A 543 -22.10 30.87 18.80
N ALA A 544 -21.60 31.93 18.18
CA ALA A 544 -20.21 32.37 18.31
C ALA A 544 -20.02 33.41 19.44
N ALA A 545 -18.82 33.46 20.00
CA ALA A 545 -18.36 34.54 20.87
C ALA A 545 -18.22 35.85 20.07
N PRO A 546 -18.87 36.95 20.48
CA PRO A 546 -18.87 38.19 19.69
C PRO A 546 -17.60 39.03 19.90
N MET A 547 -16.88 38.82 21.00
CA MET A 547 -15.68 39.56 21.37
C MET A 547 -14.85 38.76 22.37
N THR A 548 -13.63 39.22 22.68
CA THR A 548 -12.82 38.64 23.75
C THR A 548 -13.39 38.99 25.12
N GLY A 549 -13.61 38.03 26.01
CA GLY A 549 -14.14 38.27 27.36
C GLY A 549 -14.53 37.01 28.13
N LEU A 550 -14.93 37.16 29.38
CA LEU A 550 -15.39 36.07 30.25
C LEU A 550 -16.87 35.77 29.98
N VAL A 551 -17.19 34.55 29.53
CA VAL A 551 -18.56 34.14 29.21
C VAL A 551 -19.23 33.49 30.41
N THR A 552 -20.45 33.91 30.73
CA THR A 552 -21.35 33.23 31.67
C THR A 552 -22.61 32.79 30.93
N LEU A 553 -22.78 31.49 30.73
CA LEU A 553 -23.98 30.91 30.11
C LEU A 553 -25.07 30.70 31.16
N THR A 554 -26.32 30.91 30.77
CA THR A 554 -27.52 30.80 31.63
C THR A 554 -28.47 29.70 31.18
N VAL A 555 -28.01 28.81 30.30
CA VAL A 555 -28.79 27.70 29.74
C VAL A 555 -28.03 26.39 29.89
N GLU A 556 -28.74 25.27 29.90
CA GLU A 556 -28.19 23.91 29.99
C GLU A 556 -28.45 23.11 28.71
N GLU A 557 -27.68 22.03 28.48
CA GLU A 557 -27.93 21.10 27.38
C GLU A 557 -29.31 20.45 27.52
N GLY A 558 -30.06 20.38 26.42
CA GLY A 558 -31.46 19.95 26.38
C GLY A 558 -32.48 21.04 26.70
N GLU A 559 -32.07 22.28 26.96
CA GLU A 559 -32.99 23.41 27.18
C GLU A 559 -33.50 23.98 25.85
N LYS A 560 -34.80 24.33 25.79
CA LYS A 560 -35.40 25.00 24.64
C LYS A 560 -35.18 26.51 24.73
N VAL A 561 -34.67 27.11 23.67
CA VAL A 561 -34.43 28.56 23.57
C VAL A 561 -35.13 29.14 22.35
N GLY A 562 -35.71 30.33 22.51
CA GLY A 562 -36.31 31.09 21.41
C GLY A 562 -35.32 32.04 20.74
N ALA A 563 -35.56 32.38 19.48
CA ALA A 563 -34.79 33.36 18.73
C ALA A 563 -34.76 34.71 19.48
N GLY A 564 -33.56 35.25 19.70
CA GLY A 564 -33.33 36.48 20.44
C GLY A 564 -33.36 36.34 21.97
N GLN A 565 -33.70 35.16 22.50
CA GLN A 565 -33.61 34.86 23.94
C GLN A 565 -32.16 35.02 24.40
N GLN A 566 -31.97 35.64 25.56
CA GLN A 566 -30.66 35.73 26.19
C GLN A 566 -30.27 34.36 26.77
N ILE A 567 -29.14 33.85 26.33
CA ILE A 567 -28.60 32.53 26.70
C ILE A 567 -27.30 32.63 27.51
N GLY A 568 -26.81 33.85 27.68
CA GLY A 568 -25.66 34.15 28.53
C GLY A 568 -25.27 35.63 28.47
N ALA A 569 -24.13 35.94 29.06
CA ALA A 569 -23.49 37.23 28.98
C ALA A 569 -21.97 37.06 28.81
N ILE A 570 -21.33 38.04 28.19
CA ILE A 570 -19.88 38.14 28.09
C ILE A 570 -19.41 39.43 28.77
N GLU A 571 -18.48 39.30 29.70
CA GLU A 571 -17.86 40.44 30.40
C GLU A 571 -16.49 40.74 29.78
N ALA A 572 -16.32 41.96 29.30
CA ALA A 572 -15.07 42.45 28.75
C ALA A 572 -14.87 43.92 29.13
N MET A 573 -13.68 44.28 29.62
CA MET A 573 -13.34 45.67 29.96
C MET A 573 -14.37 46.38 30.88
N LYS A 574 -14.91 45.69 31.89
CA LYS A 574 -15.97 46.18 32.81
C LYS A 574 -17.31 46.48 32.14
N MET A 575 -17.51 45.98 30.92
CA MET A 575 -18.80 46.02 30.22
C MET A 575 -19.34 44.62 30.05
N GLU A 576 -20.63 44.45 30.33
CA GLU A 576 -21.36 43.20 30.15
C GLU A 576 -22.22 43.30 28.89
N SER A 577 -22.11 42.32 28.00
CA SER A 577 -22.92 42.22 26.78
C SER A 577 -23.71 40.91 26.78
N ALA A 578 -25.00 40.96 26.42
CA ALA A 578 -25.84 39.78 26.36
C ALA A 578 -25.52 38.92 25.13
N ILE A 579 -25.39 37.60 25.33
CA ILE A 579 -25.32 36.59 24.26
C ILE A 579 -26.75 36.10 24.01
N ARG A 580 -27.18 36.07 22.74
CA ARG A 580 -28.55 35.72 22.36
C ARG A 580 -28.57 34.58 21.35
N ALA A 581 -29.61 33.74 21.44
CA ALA A 581 -29.84 32.68 20.47
C ALA A 581 -30.21 33.29 19.09
N PRO A 582 -29.57 32.87 17.98
CA PRO A 582 -29.87 33.39 16.65
C PRO A 582 -31.20 32.87 16.09
N LEU A 583 -31.66 31.69 16.54
CA LEU A 583 -32.87 31.01 16.06
C LEU A 583 -33.54 30.18 17.18
N ASP A 584 -34.77 29.73 16.93
CA ASP A 584 -35.50 28.81 17.82
C ASP A 584 -34.86 27.41 17.76
N GLY A 585 -34.56 26.80 18.92
CA GLY A 585 -33.95 25.47 18.92
C GLY A 585 -33.74 24.87 20.31
N LEU A 586 -33.24 23.64 20.32
CA LEU A 586 -32.79 22.94 21.53
C LEU A 586 -31.29 23.16 21.71
N VAL A 587 -30.81 23.49 22.91
CA VAL A 587 -29.37 23.53 23.20
C VAL A 587 -28.83 22.09 23.11
N GLU A 588 -28.21 21.73 21.99
CA GLU A 588 -27.71 20.38 21.74
C GLU A 588 -26.36 20.15 22.42
N ARG A 589 -25.51 21.18 22.40
CA ARG A 589 -24.16 21.12 22.99
C ARG A 589 -23.71 22.47 23.50
N ILE A 590 -23.11 22.50 24.68
CA ILE A 590 -22.37 23.64 25.20
C ILE A 590 -20.88 23.41 24.95
N ALA A 591 -20.28 24.18 24.04
CA ALA A 591 -18.91 23.98 23.60
C ALA A 591 -17.86 24.56 24.57
N VAL A 592 -18.24 25.53 25.41
CA VAL A 592 -17.39 26.09 26.47
C VAL A 592 -18.12 26.16 27.81
N PRO A 593 -17.49 25.76 28.93
CA PRO A 593 -18.09 25.91 30.26
C PRO A 593 -18.37 27.38 30.59
N SER A 594 -19.43 27.63 31.36
CA SER A 594 -19.67 28.94 31.96
C SER A 594 -18.50 29.35 32.88
N GLY A 595 -18.07 30.62 32.82
CA GLY A 595 -16.89 31.14 33.50
C GLY A 595 -15.58 31.02 32.70
N THR A 596 -15.66 30.81 31.38
CA THR A 596 -14.48 30.68 30.50
C THR A 596 -14.19 31.98 29.75
N ASN A 597 -12.93 32.41 29.69
CA ASN A 597 -12.50 33.50 28.81
C ASN A 597 -12.50 33.01 27.37
N VAL A 598 -13.07 33.73 26.40
CA VAL A 598 -13.15 33.32 24.98
C VAL A 598 -12.55 34.38 24.05
N GLU A 599 -12.24 34.02 22.81
CA GLU A 599 -11.87 34.93 21.70
C GLU A 599 -13.03 35.10 20.69
N PRO A 600 -13.01 36.17 19.85
CA PRO A 600 -14.05 36.36 18.84
C PRO A 600 -14.07 35.19 17.84
N GLY A 601 -15.26 34.60 17.67
CA GLY A 601 -15.48 33.47 16.78
C GLY A 601 -15.36 32.08 17.44
N ASP A 602 -14.96 32.00 18.71
CA ASP A 602 -15.03 30.74 19.47
C ASP A 602 -16.49 30.26 19.56
N LEU A 603 -16.71 28.96 19.39
CA LEU A 603 -18.03 28.35 19.50
C LEU A 603 -18.47 28.29 20.96
N LEU A 604 -19.66 28.80 21.24
CA LEU A 604 -20.25 28.80 22.58
C LEU A 604 -21.28 27.68 22.74
N ILE A 605 -22.27 27.63 21.83
CA ILE A 605 -23.42 26.72 21.86
C ILE A 605 -23.75 26.23 20.44
N VAL A 606 -24.16 24.97 20.32
CA VAL A 606 -24.82 24.42 19.12
C VAL A 606 -26.30 24.25 19.39
N LEU A 607 -27.14 24.76 18.49
CA LEU A 607 -28.59 24.59 18.52
C LEU A 607 -29.05 23.46 17.60
N GLY A 608 -29.77 22.49 18.14
CA GLY A 608 -30.43 21.42 17.39
C GLY A 608 -31.86 21.80 16.99
N SER A 609 -32.40 21.12 15.97
CA SER A 609 -33.79 21.24 15.57
C SER A 609 -34.73 20.75 16.66
N GLU A 610 -35.86 21.43 16.88
CA GLU A 610 -36.95 20.87 17.68
C GLU A 610 -37.49 19.61 16.99
N SER A 611 -37.23 18.42 17.56
CA SER A 611 -37.96 17.19 17.20
C SER A 611 -39.35 17.19 17.81
#